data_AF-A0A2G3NX42-F1
#
_entry.id   AF-A0A2G3NX42-F1
#
_cell.length_a   1.000
_cell.length_b   1.000
_cell.length_c   1.000
_cell.angle_alpha   90.00
_cell.angle_beta   90.00
_cell.angle_gamma   90.00
#
_symmetry.space_group_name_H-M   'P 1'
#
loop_
_entity.id
_entity.type
_entity.pdbx_description
1 polymer ?
#
loop_
_entity_poly.entity_id
_entity_poly.type
_entity_poly.pdbx_seq_one_letter_code
_entity_poly.pdbx_strand_id
1 'polypeptide(L)'
;MSSKLYDTFGVKSNSLEEFQTSIKEYFQRDLSHLEERFLDLLNFIFLRLSDITHSDIAFSRYFGNVGLLIKLDSEKDYQNIISLSPKNYYCLVTPSKNMLENVPVDLLSKIGMAINSRMLYNGWHYMPGNFINCEQVDFSERDFYFSAVLSDVTNKDKYHHVGHVKLDINNCIRVPLTMTINGREYKALMDVRTFRRGDNEYSISDLENVIIYSKYVKVIGQAIFDIITDEKDFSFALQQVNRDNYTKNLAELKKKGY
;
A
#
# COMPACT_ATOMS: atom_id res chain seq x y z
N MET A 1 -5.33 16.19 10.59
CA MET A 1 -4.92 15.81 9.22
C MET A 1 -5.20 16.95 8.24
N SER A 2 -6.41 17.52 8.23
CA SER A 2 -6.88 18.49 7.22
C SER A 2 -6.00 19.72 6.96
N SER A 3 -5.65 20.52 7.97
CA SER A 3 -4.87 21.76 7.75
C SER A 3 -3.51 21.50 7.09
N LYS A 4 -2.68 20.64 7.69
CA LYS A 4 -1.35 20.31 7.14
C LYS A 4 -1.41 19.68 5.74
N LEU A 5 -2.44 18.88 5.47
CA LEU A 5 -2.62 18.26 4.16
C LEU A 5 -2.90 19.32 3.08
N TYR A 6 -3.75 20.29 3.40
CA TYR A 6 -4.01 21.44 2.52
C TYR A 6 -2.77 22.32 2.36
N ASP A 7 -2.07 22.65 3.44
CA ASP A 7 -0.88 23.50 3.39
C ASP A 7 0.26 22.86 2.57
N THR A 8 0.41 21.53 2.64
CA THR A 8 1.49 20.81 1.97
C THR A 8 1.15 20.44 0.52
N PHE A 9 -0.09 20.02 0.25
CA PHE A 9 -0.48 19.45 -1.04
C PHE A 9 -1.60 20.21 -1.76
N GLY A 10 -2.21 21.21 -1.11
CA GLY A 10 -3.43 21.86 -1.60
C GLY A 10 -4.64 20.93 -1.63
N VAL A 11 -4.60 19.83 -0.85
CA VAL A 11 -5.65 18.80 -0.81
C VAL A 11 -6.59 19.03 0.37
N LYS A 12 -7.89 19.16 0.09
CA LYS A 12 -8.94 19.31 1.10
C LYS A 12 -9.36 17.95 1.66
N SER A 13 -9.76 17.87 2.93
CA SER A 13 -10.13 16.58 3.56
C SER A 13 -11.12 16.70 4.72
N ASN A 14 -12.00 17.70 4.68
CA ASN A 14 -13.01 17.88 5.72
C ASN A 14 -14.07 16.75 5.69
N SER A 15 -14.25 16.12 4.53
CA SER A 15 -14.99 14.87 4.35
C SER A 15 -14.25 13.94 3.36
N LEU A 16 -14.64 12.67 3.31
CA LEU A 16 -14.09 11.72 2.33
C LEU A 16 -14.47 12.08 0.89
N GLU A 17 -15.67 12.63 0.69
CA GLU A 17 -16.14 13.09 -0.62
C GLU A 17 -15.35 14.31 -1.11
N GLU A 18 -15.14 15.30 -0.24
CA GLU A 18 -14.31 16.47 -0.56
C GLU A 18 -12.88 16.04 -0.87
N PHE A 19 -12.34 15.09 -0.09
CA PHE A 19 -11.03 14.51 -0.34
C PHE A 19 -10.96 13.85 -1.71
N GLN A 20 -11.93 13.01 -2.07
CA GLN A 20 -11.97 12.34 -3.37
C GLN A 20 -11.94 13.32 -4.54
N THR A 21 -12.74 14.39 -4.48
CA THR A 21 -12.72 15.45 -5.51
C THR A 21 -11.36 16.15 -5.55
N SER A 22 -10.83 16.53 -4.38
CA SER A 22 -9.56 17.26 -4.29
C SER A 22 -8.35 16.42 -4.73
N ILE A 23 -8.39 15.09 -4.57
CA ILE A 23 -7.35 14.17 -5.04
C ILE A 23 -7.29 14.10 -6.56
N LYS A 24 -8.46 14.05 -7.24
CA LYS A 24 -8.51 14.07 -8.70
C LYS A 24 -7.89 15.35 -9.25
N GLU A 25 -8.29 16.49 -8.71
CA GLU A 25 -7.72 17.79 -9.06
C GLU A 25 -6.22 17.86 -8.77
N TYR A 26 -5.78 17.31 -7.64
CA TYR A 26 -4.37 17.29 -7.27
C TYR A 26 -3.55 16.59 -8.35
N PHE A 27 -3.87 15.33 -8.70
CA PHE A 27 -3.09 14.60 -9.69
C PHE A 27 -3.19 15.18 -11.11
N GLN A 28 -4.37 15.62 -11.55
CA GLN A 28 -4.58 16.18 -12.89
C GLN A 28 -3.78 17.46 -13.17
N ARG A 29 -3.34 18.19 -12.14
CA ARG A 29 -2.50 19.39 -12.32
C ARG A 29 -1.17 19.10 -13.01
N ASP A 30 -0.62 17.91 -12.79
CA ASP A 30 0.66 17.51 -13.38
C ASP A 30 0.81 15.99 -13.35
N LEU A 31 0.57 15.39 -14.52
CA LEU A 31 0.70 13.95 -14.73
C LEU A 31 2.16 13.51 -14.96
N SER A 32 3.06 14.43 -15.30
CA SER A 32 4.46 14.08 -15.57
C SER A 32 5.22 13.61 -14.32
N HIS A 33 4.74 14.03 -13.14
CA HIS A 33 5.24 13.62 -11.82
C HIS A 33 4.24 12.73 -11.05
N LEU A 34 3.35 12.02 -11.75
CA LEU A 34 2.24 11.29 -11.11
C LEU A 34 2.70 10.32 -10.02
N GLU A 35 3.74 9.51 -10.29
CA GLU A 35 4.28 8.55 -9.32
C GLU A 35 4.85 9.25 -8.08
N GLU A 36 5.69 10.27 -8.26
CA GLU A 36 6.31 11.01 -7.16
C GLU A 36 5.24 11.61 -6.24
N ARG A 37 4.24 12.27 -6.83
CA ARG A 37 3.13 12.90 -6.12
C ARG A 37 2.27 11.87 -5.39
N PHE A 38 2.04 10.71 -6.00
CA PHE A 38 1.32 9.60 -5.39
C PHE A 38 2.04 9.07 -4.16
N LEU A 39 3.34 8.79 -4.28
CA LEU A 39 4.14 8.24 -3.19
C LEU A 39 4.33 9.25 -2.05
N ASP A 40 4.51 10.54 -2.36
CA ASP A 40 4.64 11.59 -1.35
C ASP A 40 3.38 11.76 -0.52
N LEU A 41 2.23 11.76 -1.17
CA LEU A 41 0.96 11.90 -0.48
C LEU A 41 0.67 10.69 0.43
N LEU A 42 0.99 9.48 -0.04
CA LEU A 42 0.87 8.28 0.78
C LEU A 42 1.83 8.30 1.97
N ASN A 43 3.09 8.70 1.77
CA ASN A 43 4.06 8.86 2.86
C ASN A 43 3.56 9.85 3.91
N PHE A 44 2.99 10.99 3.50
CA PHE A 44 2.37 11.94 4.42
C PHE A 44 1.29 11.27 5.28
N ILE A 45 0.37 10.52 4.67
CA ILE A 45 -0.71 9.84 5.39
C ILE A 45 -0.15 8.76 6.33
N PHE A 46 0.83 7.97 5.88
CA PHE A 46 1.41 6.89 6.68
C PHE A 46 2.24 7.39 7.87
N LEU A 47 2.94 8.52 7.74
CA LEU A 47 3.60 9.16 8.88
C LEU A 47 2.58 9.59 9.93
N ARG A 48 1.47 10.21 9.51
CA ARG A 48 0.40 10.63 10.43
C ARG A 48 -0.33 9.46 11.07
N LEU A 49 -0.56 8.39 10.30
CA LEU A 49 -1.12 7.15 10.81
C LEU A 49 -0.18 6.53 11.86
N SER A 50 1.12 6.52 11.59
CA SER A 50 2.12 6.03 12.54
C SER A 50 2.13 6.87 13.82
N ASP A 51 2.04 8.20 13.72
CA ASP A 51 2.00 9.10 14.87
C ASP A 51 0.76 8.84 15.76
N ILE A 52 -0.44 8.77 15.17
CA ILE A 52 -1.69 8.63 15.94
C ILE A 52 -1.88 7.22 16.52
N THR A 53 -1.29 6.21 15.89
CA THR A 53 -1.34 4.81 16.35
C THR A 53 -0.05 4.37 17.02
N HIS A 54 0.89 5.28 17.30
CA HIS A 54 2.22 4.95 17.85
C HIS A 54 2.89 3.75 17.16
N SER A 55 2.73 3.63 15.84
CA SER A 55 3.29 2.52 15.06
C SER A 55 4.72 2.82 14.65
N ASP A 56 5.55 1.78 14.54
CA ASP A 56 6.92 1.94 14.05
C ASP A 56 6.96 2.05 12.54
N ILE A 57 6.08 1.34 11.84
CA ILE A 57 5.97 1.37 10.39
C ILE A 57 4.49 1.30 10.01
N ALA A 58 4.10 2.11 9.03
CA ALA A 58 2.87 1.98 8.28
C ALA A 58 3.20 1.74 6.80
N PHE A 59 2.43 0.88 6.14
CA PHE A 59 2.70 0.51 4.77
C PHE A 59 1.44 0.05 4.04
N SER A 60 1.52 0.06 2.71
CA SER A 60 0.51 -0.55 1.86
C SER A 60 1.15 -1.22 0.66
N ARG A 61 0.48 -2.26 0.18
CA ARG A 61 0.81 -2.91 -1.08
C ARG A 61 -0.16 -2.50 -2.19
N TYR A 62 0.31 -2.63 -3.41
CA TYR A 62 -0.40 -2.23 -4.63
C TYR A 62 -0.07 -3.20 -5.76
N PHE A 63 -0.86 -3.15 -6.82
CA PHE A 63 -0.38 -3.61 -8.11
C PHE A 63 0.56 -2.55 -8.68
N GLY A 64 1.83 -2.91 -8.90
CA GLY A 64 2.86 -1.98 -9.36
C GLY A 64 2.74 -1.67 -10.85
N ASN A 65 2.49 -2.69 -11.67
CA ASN A 65 2.32 -2.52 -13.11
C ASN A 65 0.86 -2.20 -13.47
N VAL A 66 0.40 -1.02 -13.05
CA VAL A 66 -1.01 -0.60 -13.10
C VAL A 66 -1.57 -0.65 -14.51
N GLY A 67 -0.85 -0.09 -15.50
CA GLY A 67 -1.28 -0.05 -16.90
C GLY A 67 -1.48 -1.44 -17.49
N LEU A 68 -0.56 -2.38 -17.19
CA LEU A 68 -0.68 -3.78 -17.62
C LEU A 68 -1.93 -4.46 -17.04
N LEU A 69 -2.23 -4.24 -15.75
CA LEU A 69 -3.42 -4.84 -15.14
C LEU A 69 -4.71 -4.31 -15.76
N ILE A 70 -4.82 -2.99 -15.95
CA ILE A 70 -5.99 -2.37 -16.59
C ILE A 70 -6.19 -2.94 -17.98
N LYS A 71 -5.11 -3.05 -18.77
CA LYS A 71 -5.15 -3.60 -20.13
C LYS A 71 -5.64 -5.05 -20.13
N LEU A 72 -4.98 -5.94 -19.39
CA LEU A 72 -5.34 -7.37 -19.36
C LEU A 72 -6.77 -7.59 -18.86
N ASP A 73 -7.21 -6.81 -17.86
CA ASP A 73 -8.57 -6.90 -17.36
C ASP A 73 -9.60 -6.44 -18.41
N SER A 74 -9.29 -5.38 -19.17
CA SER A 74 -10.15 -4.90 -20.27
C SER A 74 -10.29 -5.92 -21.40
N GLU A 75 -9.22 -6.67 -21.67
CA GLU A 75 -9.15 -7.76 -22.65
C GLU A 75 -9.74 -9.08 -22.11
N LYS A 76 -10.16 -9.10 -20.83
CA LYS A 76 -10.61 -10.29 -20.08
C LYS A 76 -9.59 -11.42 -20.04
N ASP A 77 -8.30 -11.08 -20.16
CA ASP A 77 -7.18 -12.01 -20.18
C ASP A 77 -6.72 -12.36 -18.76
N TYR A 78 -7.64 -12.98 -18.02
CA TYR A 78 -7.45 -13.28 -16.60
C TYR A 78 -6.40 -14.37 -16.37
N GLN A 79 -6.20 -15.28 -17.32
CA GLN A 79 -5.14 -16.27 -17.26
C GLN A 79 -3.77 -15.60 -17.22
N ASN A 80 -3.55 -14.59 -18.06
CA ASN A 80 -2.28 -13.84 -18.02
C ASN A 80 -2.15 -13.01 -16.74
N ILE A 81 -3.23 -12.41 -16.22
CA ILE A 81 -3.18 -11.71 -14.92
C ILE A 81 -2.69 -12.62 -13.81
N ILE A 82 -3.28 -13.81 -13.66
CA ILE A 82 -2.86 -14.72 -12.59
C ILE A 82 -1.44 -15.24 -12.82
N SER A 83 -1.00 -15.38 -14.07
CA SER A 83 0.34 -15.86 -14.45
C SER A 83 1.46 -14.84 -14.22
N LEU A 84 1.13 -13.58 -13.91
CA LEU A 84 2.12 -12.55 -13.59
C LEU A 84 2.94 -12.92 -12.35
N SER A 85 4.20 -12.48 -12.31
CA SER A 85 5.10 -12.74 -11.19
C SER A 85 5.10 -11.62 -10.14
N PRO A 86 5.66 -11.85 -8.93
CA PRO A 86 5.69 -10.87 -7.85
C PRO A 86 6.28 -9.49 -8.22
N LYS A 87 7.09 -9.40 -9.28
CA LYS A 87 7.67 -8.12 -9.78
C LYS A 87 6.62 -7.12 -10.28
N ASN A 88 5.39 -7.55 -10.55
CA ASN A 88 4.29 -6.69 -10.97
C ASN A 88 3.54 -6.07 -9.79
N TYR A 89 3.91 -6.39 -8.55
CA TYR A 89 3.36 -5.83 -7.34
C TYR A 89 4.33 -4.81 -6.74
N TYR A 90 3.82 -3.95 -5.88
CA TYR A 90 4.59 -2.89 -5.24
C TYR A 90 4.21 -2.77 -3.76
N CYS A 91 5.15 -2.37 -2.91
CA CYS A 91 4.85 -2.03 -1.52
C CYS A 91 5.59 -0.77 -1.10
N LEU A 92 4.82 0.24 -0.68
CA LEU A 92 5.37 1.43 -0.03
C LEU A 92 5.48 1.15 1.45
N VAL A 93 6.71 1.13 1.97
CA VAL A 93 7.00 0.93 3.38
C VAL A 93 7.51 2.23 4.00
N THR A 94 6.73 2.81 4.92
CA THR A 94 7.00 4.13 5.51
C THR A 94 7.29 3.98 7.01
N PRO A 95 8.57 4.07 7.44
CA PRO A 95 8.91 4.12 8.85
C PRO A 95 8.41 5.40 9.52
N SER A 96 8.06 5.30 10.80
CA SER A 96 7.65 6.45 11.61
C SER A 96 8.80 7.44 11.83
N LYS A 97 8.47 8.66 12.25
CA LYS A 97 9.48 9.69 12.58
C LYS A 97 10.48 9.19 13.61
N ASN A 98 9.98 8.55 14.67
CA ASN A 98 10.81 7.93 15.70
C ASN A 98 11.81 6.91 15.13
N MET A 99 11.36 6.08 14.18
CA MET A 99 12.23 5.10 13.52
C MET A 99 13.27 5.78 12.63
N LEU A 100 12.88 6.78 11.83
CA LEU A 100 13.78 7.56 10.96
C LEU A 100 14.86 8.33 11.74
N GLU A 101 14.58 8.71 12.98
CA GLU A 101 15.51 9.43 13.86
C GLU A 101 16.46 8.48 14.59
N ASN A 102 15.92 7.37 15.14
CA ASN A 102 16.64 6.55 16.11
C ASN A 102 17.20 5.23 15.56
N VAL A 103 16.80 4.80 14.36
CA VAL A 103 17.27 3.55 13.77
C VAL A 103 18.25 3.83 12.63
N PRO A 104 19.42 3.16 12.60
CA PRO A 104 20.37 3.28 11.50
C PRO A 104 19.72 3.00 10.14
N VAL A 105 20.00 3.85 9.16
CA VAL A 105 19.41 3.76 7.81
C VAL A 105 19.63 2.39 7.16
N ASP A 106 20.80 1.78 7.35
CA ASP A 106 21.09 0.43 6.84
C ASP A 106 20.13 -0.64 7.40
N LEU A 107 19.80 -0.54 8.69
CA LEU A 107 18.87 -1.46 9.34
C LEU A 107 17.42 -1.19 8.89
N LEU A 108 17.01 0.08 8.81
CA LEU A 108 15.70 0.44 8.25
C LEU A 108 15.53 -0.07 6.81
N SER A 109 16.59 0.04 6.01
CA SER A 109 16.59 -0.43 4.63
C SER A 109 16.38 -1.94 4.55
N LYS A 110 17.06 -2.72 5.40
CA LYS A 110 16.85 -4.18 5.50
C LYS A 110 15.43 -4.54 5.95
N ILE A 111 14.89 -3.82 6.93
CA ILE A 111 13.52 -4.02 7.42
C ILE A 111 12.52 -3.76 6.28
N GLY A 112 12.62 -2.61 5.62
CA GLY A 112 11.73 -2.24 4.53
C GLY A 112 11.80 -3.22 3.36
N MET A 113 12.99 -3.67 2.97
CA MET A 113 13.16 -4.66 1.90
C MET A 113 12.58 -6.04 2.26
N ALA A 114 12.66 -6.45 3.53
CA ALA A 114 12.05 -7.68 3.99
C ALA A 114 10.51 -7.60 3.93
N ILE A 115 9.93 -6.48 4.37
CA ILE A 115 8.49 -6.21 4.28
C ILE A 115 8.04 -6.18 2.83
N ASN A 116 8.73 -5.40 1.98
CA ASN A 116 8.44 -5.29 0.55
C ASN A 116 8.38 -6.68 -0.11
N SER A 117 9.44 -7.47 0.02
CA SER A 117 9.51 -8.81 -0.59
C SER A 117 8.36 -9.71 -0.13
N ARG A 118 8.03 -9.70 1.18
CA ARG A 118 6.93 -10.48 1.73
C ARG A 118 5.57 -10.00 1.23
N MET A 119 5.37 -8.70 1.02
CA MET A 119 4.13 -8.12 0.54
C MET A 119 3.90 -8.32 -0.96
N LEU A 120 4.96 -8.27 -1.78
CA LEU A 120 4.91 -8.65 -3.19
C LEU A 120 4.48 -10.12 -3.33
N TYR A 121 5.06 -11.01 -2.51
CA TYR A 121 4.68 -12.42 -2.45
C TYR A 121 3.20 -12.60 -2.04
N ASN A 122 2.71 -11.85 -1.04
CA ASN A 122 1.30 -11.88 -0.64
C ASN A 122 0.38 -11.43 -1.78
N GLY A 123 0.67 -10.31 -2.44
CA GLY A 123 -0.14 -9.81 -3.54
C GLY A 123 -0.26 -10.84 -4.66
N TRP A 124 0.88 -11.45 -5.03
CA TRP A 124 0.94 -12.53 -6.02
C TRP A 124 0.05 -13.73 -5.67
N HIS A 125 -0.01 -14.16 -4.40
CA HIS A 125 -0.86 -15.27 -3.96
C HIS A 125 -2.33 -14.92 -3.78
N TYR A 126 -2.68 -13.66 -3.58
CA TYR A 126 -4.09 -13.27 -3.39
C TYR A 126 -4.80 -13.01 -4.72
N MET A 127 -4.05 -12.63 -5.76
CA MET A 127 -4.61 -12.29 -7.06
C MET A 127 -5.52 -13.38 -7.66
N PRO A 128 -5.14 -14.68 -7.70
CA PRO A 128 -5.97 -15.71 -8.31
C PRO A 128 -7.36 -15.85 -7.68
N GLY A 129 -7.49 -15.57 -6.38
CA GLY A 129 -8.77 -15.60 -5.66
C GLY A 129 -9.83 -14.64 -6.23
N ASN A 130 -9.44 -13.64 -7.03
CA ASN A 130 -10.38 -12.72 -7.70
C ASN A 130 -11.07 -13.34 -8.93
N PHE A 131 -10.61 -14.50 -9.40
CA PHE A 131 -11.07 -15.13 -10.64
C PHE A 131 -11.62 -16.54 -10.46
N ILE A 132 -11.86 -16.99 -9.23
CA ILE A 132 -12.30 -18.37 -8.94
C ILE A 132 -13.62 -18.76 -9.65
N ASN A 133 -14.45 -17.77 -10.00
CA ASN A 133 -15.71 -17.96 -10.72
C ASN A 133 -15.58 -17.72 -12.24
N CYS A 134 -14.37 -17.57 -12.77
CA CYS A 134 -14.11 -17.36 -14.19
C CYS A 134 -13.71 -18.70 -14.83
N GLU A 135 -14.62 -19.30 -15.60
CA GLU A 135 -14.42 -20.63 -16.22
C GLU A 135 -13.20 -20.72 -17.14
N GLN A 136 -12.78 -19.60 -17.72
CA GLN A 136 -11.61 -19.54 -18.62
C GLN A 136 -10.25 -19.56 -17.90
N VAL A 137 -10.23 -19.58 -16.56
CA VAL A 137 -9.01 -19.52 -15.76
C VAL A 137 -8.65 -20.92 -15.26
N ASP A 138 -7.47 -21.39 -15.65
CA ASP A 138 -6.87 -22.63 -15.17
C ASP A 138 -5.98 -22.37 -13.95
N PHE A 139 -6.32 -23.02 -12.84
CA PHE A 139 -5.63 -22.94 -11.56
C PHE A 139 -4.73 -24.15 -11.28
N SER A 140 -4.65 -25.13 -12.18
CA SER A 140 -3.95 -26.40 -11.97
C SER A 140 -2.48 -26.24 -11.55
N GLU A 141 -1.79 -25.24 -12.09
CA GLU A 141 -0.38 -24.95 -11.83
C GLU A 141 -0.18 -23.81 -10.81
N ARG A 142 -1.23 -23.41 -10.07
CA ARG A 142 -1.20 -22.22 -9.21
C ARG A 142 -1.76 -22.46 -7.82
N ASP A 143 -0.86 -22.45 -6.85
CA ASP A 143 -1.21 -22.28 -5.44
C ASP A 143 -1.60 -20.83 -5.13
N PHE A 144 -2.67 -20.66 -4.37
CA PHE A 144 -3.14 -19.35 -3.95
C PHE A 144 -3.90 -19.39 -2.63
N TYR A 145 -4.01 -18.23 -1.98
CA TYR A 145 -4.80 -18.06 -0.76
C TYR A 145 -6.00 -17.19 -1.06
N PHE A 146 -7.08 -17.40 -0.31
CA PHE A 146 -8.17 -16.44 -0.30
C PHE A 146 -7.69 -15.12 0.31
N SER A 147 -8.03 -14.04 -0.38
CA SER A 147 -7.82 -12.67 0.06
C SER A 147 -8.42 -12.45 1.45
N ALA A 148 -7.65 -11.87 2.36
CA ALA A 148 -8.21 -11.35 3.61
C ALA A 148 -9.24 -10.28 3.29
N VAL A 149 -10.42 -10.36 3.91
CA VAL A 149 -11.54 -9.41 3.70
C VAL A 149 -12.01 -8.75 4.98
N LEU A 150 -11.51 -9.18 6.13
CA LEU A 150 -11.81 -8.60 7.43
C LEU A 150 -10.58 -7.88 7.97
N SER A 151 -10.81 -6.71 8.57
CA SER A 151 -9.79 -6.00 9.33
C SER A 151 -9.48 -6.77 10.60
N ASP A 152 -8.21 -6.82 10.98
CA ASP A 152 -7.75 -7.58 12.14
C ASP A 152 -6.65 -6.86 12.92
N VAL A 153 -6.57 -7.20 14.20
CA VAL A 153 -5.50 -6.83 15.13
C VAL A 153 -4.87 -8.13 15.60
N THR A 154 -3.55 -8.21 15.52
CA THR A 154 -2.78 -9.30 16.09
C THR A 154 -1.86 -8.73 17.16
N ASN A 155 -1.97 -9.23 18.39
CA ASN A 155 -1.12 -8.85 19.51
C ASN A 155 -0.28 -10.04 19.96
N LYS A 156 0.96 -9.78 20.44
CA LYS A 156 1.89 -10.79 20.96
C LYS A 156 2.29 -11.90 19.96
N ASP A 157 2.46 -11.54 18.70
CA ASP A 157 2.71 -12.44 17.56
C ASP A 157 4.20 -12.73 17.27
N LYS A 158 5.12 -12.33 18.15
CA LYS A 158 6.57 -12.38 17.86
C LYS A 158 7.12 -13.77 17.53
N TYR A 159 6.45 -14.84 17.94
CA TYR A 159 6.94 -16.21 17.80
C TYR A 159 6.44 -16.95 16.54
N HIS A 160 5.58 -16.33 15.74
CA HIS A 160 4.94 -17.02 14.60
C HIS A 160 5.83 -17.14 13.36
N HIS A 161 6.80 -16.25 13.16
CA HIS A 161 7.64 -16.25 11.96
C HIS A 161 9.06 -15.76 12.26
N VAL A 162 10.07 -16.36 11.62
CA VAL A 162 11.50 -15.97 11.81
C VAL A 162 11.73 -14.48 11.54
N GLY A 163 10.99 -13.91 10.57
CA GLY A 163 11.01 -12.48 10.30
C GLY A 163 10.47 -11.64 11.45
N HIS A 164 9.41 -12.09 12.14
CA HIS A 164 8.86 -11.39 13.30
C HIS A 164 9.84 -11.41 14.47
N VAL A 165 10.45 -12.57 14.75
CA VAL A 165 11.49 -12.69 15.78
C VAL A 165 12.67 -11.76 15.50
N LYS A 166 13.21 -11.77 14.28
CA LYS A 166 14.40 -10.98 13.91
C LYS A 166 14.16 -9.47 13.95
N LEU A 167 12.94 -9.04 13.67
CA LEU A 167 12.58 -7.62 13.59
C LEU A 167 11.85 -7.14 14.84
N ASP A 168 11.65 -8.03 15.82
CA ASP A 168 10.86 -7.80 17.02
C ASP A 168 9.44 -7.31 16.70
N ILE A 169 8.84 -7.80 15.61
CA ILE A 169 7.47 -7.48 15.21
C ILE A 169 6.55 -8.32 16.07
N ASN A 170 5.72 -7.66 16.87
CA ASN A 170 4.91 -8.34 17.88
C ASN A 170 3.44 -7.96 17.81
N ASN A 171 3.12 -6.75 17.35
CA ASN A 171 1.75 -6.27 17.26
C ASN A 171 1.52 -5.68 15.88
N CYS A 172 0.43 -6.09 15.20
CA CYS A 172 0.11 -5.73 13.83
C CYS A 172 -1.37 -5.36 13.69
N ILE A 173 -1.67 -4.40 12.82
CA ILE A 173 -3.02 -4.17 12.30
C ILE A 173 -3.00 -4.39 10.80
N ARG A 174 -4.04 -5.02 10.27
CA ARG A 174 -4.27 -5.15 8.83
C ARG A 174 -5.69 -4.71 8.50
N VAL A 175 -5.81 -3.83 7.50
CA VAL A 175 -7.08 -3.40 6.93
C VAL A 175 -7.07 -3.68 5.42
N PRO A 176 -7.69 -4.78 4.98
CA PRO A 176 -7.84 -5.09 3.57
C PRO A 176 -8.71 -4.06 2.84
N LEU A 177 -8.36 -3.75 1.60
CA LEU A 177 -9.08 -2.79 0.76
C LEU A 177 -9.47 -3.44 -0.57
N THR A 178 -10.57 -2.96 -1.14
CA THR A 178 -11.01 -3.32 -2.49
C THR A 178 -10.75 -2.18 -3.46
N MET A 179 -10.44 -2.53 -4.70
CA MET A 179 -10.18 -1.61 -5.81
C MET A 179 -11.12 -1.94 -6.97
N THR A 180 -11.55 -0.93 -7.73
CA THR A 180 -12.38 -1.16 -8.92
C THR A 180 -11.57 -0.92 -10.19
N ILE A 181 -11.58 -1.89 -11.10
CA ILE A 181 -10.87 -1.82 -12.39
C ILE A 181 -11.86 -2.30 -13.47
N ASN A 182 -12.10 -1.49 -14.50
CA ASN A 182 -13.11 -1.75 -15.55
C ASN A 182 -14.48 -2.26 -15.02
N GLY A 183 -14.93 -1.72 -13.88
CA GLY A 183 -16.19 -2.11 -13.23
C GLY A 183 -16.13 -3.42 -12.43
N ARG A 184 -15.01 -4.14 -12.40
CA ARG A 184 -14.77 -5.30 -11.55
C ARG A 184 -14.16 -4.88 -10.21
N GLU A 185 -14.69 -5.43 -9.13
CA GLU A 185 -14.04 -5.32 -7.81
C GLU A 185 -12.91 -6.35 -7.67
N TYR A 186 -11.73 -5.86 -7.32
CA TYR A 186 -10.56 -6.64 -6.95
C TYR A 186 -10.35 -6.57 -5.44
N LYS A 187 -10.39 -7.74 -4.79
CA LYS A 187 -10.14 -7.92 -3.36
C LYS A 187 -8.66 -8.05 -3.11
N ALA A 188 -8.20 -7.39 -2.05
CA ALA A 188 -6.84 -7.49 -1.54
C ALA A 188 -5.77 -7.27 -2.63
N LEU A 189 -6.02 -6.37 -3.58
CA LEU A 189 -4.94 -5.70 -4.33
C LEU A 189 -4.16 -4.74 -3.43
N MET A 190 -4.85 -4.27 -2.40
CA MET A 190 -4.37 -3.26 -1.49
C MET A 190 -4.76 -3.63 -0.06
N ASP A 191 -3.89 -3.36 0.88
CA ASP A 191 -4.19 -3.35 2.31
C ASP A 191 -3.34 -2.30 3.00
N VAL A 192 -3.89 -1.66 4.02
CA VAL A 192 -3.09 -0.82 4.93
C VAL A 192 -2.69 -1.66 6.12
N ARG A 193 -1.42 -1.61 6.45
CA ARG A 193 -0.87 -2.31 7.61
C ARG A 193 -0.03 -1.40 8.45
N THR A 194 -0.06 -1.65 9.74
CA THR A 194 0.84 -1.03 10.70
C THR A 194 1.42 -2.12 11.60
N PHE A 195 2.63 -1.90 12.11
CA PHE A 195 3.12 -2.72 13.21
C PHE A 195 3.90 -1.91 14.24
N ARG A 196 3.96 -2.47 15.45
CA ARG A 196 4.78 -2.01 16.58
C ARG A 196 5.77 -3.10 16.96
N ARG A 197 6.97 -2.67 17.33
CA ARG A 197 8.00 -3.48 17.95
C ARG A 197 7.79 -3.53 19.46
N GLY A 198 8.32 -4.56 20.10
CA GLY A 198 8.17 -4.78 21.54
C GLY A 198 6.74 -5.14 21.97
N ASP A 199 6.44 -5.00 23.25
CA ASP A 199 5.22 -5.60 23.84
C ASP A 199 4.00 -4.65 23.94
N ASN A 200 4.06 -3.46 23.33
CA ASN A 200 2.96 -2.49 23.36
C ASN A 200 1.84 -2.87 22.37
N GLU A 201 0.81 -3.53 22.89
CA GLU A 201 -0.37 -3.99 22.15
C GLU A 201 -1.19 -2.86 21.52
N TYR A 202 -1.80 -3.16 20.37
CA TYR A 202 -2.79 -2.27 19.77
C TYR A 202 -4.12 -2.33 20.51
N SER A 203 -4.77 -1.18 20.62
CA SER A 203 -6.13 -1.03 21.11
C SER A 203 -7.15 -1.10 19.97
N ILE A 204 -8.44 -1.21 20.32
CA ILE A 204 -9.53 -1.08 19.33
C ILE A 204 -9.55 0.33 18.70
N SER A 205 -9.22 1.37 19.47
CA SER A 205 -9.14 2.73 18.92
C SER A 205 -8.02 2.87 17.87
N ASP A 206 -6.91 2.13 18.03
CA ASP A 206 -5.89 2.05 17.00
C ASP A 206 -6.44 1.43 15.71
N LEU A 207 -7.19 0.32 15.82
CA LEU A 207 -7.86 -0.31 14.68
C LEU A 207 -8.83 0.66 13.97
N GLU A 208 -9.65 1.38 14.73
CA GLU A 208 -10.56 2.40 14.18
C GLU A 208 -9.80 3.47 13.40
N ASN A 209 -8.68 3.97 13.94
CA ASN A 209 -7.83 4.93 13.25
C ASN A 209 -7.24 4.37 11.95
N VAL A 210 -6.73 3.14 11.96
CA VAL A 210 -6.22 2.50 10.72
C VAL A 210 -7.35 2.32 9.70
N ILE A 211 -8.56 1.95 10.12
CA ILE A 211 -9.73 1.84 9.23
C ILE A 211 -10.12 3.20 8.64
N ILE A 212 -10.08 4.28 9.43
CA ILE A 212 -10.39 5.63 8.94
C ILE A 212 -9.35 6.06 7.91
N TYR A 213 -8.06 5.94 8.24
CA TYR A 213 -6.98 6.33 7.33
C TYR A 213 -6.96 5.48 6.06
N SER A 214 -7.27 4.18 6.14
CA SER A 214 -7.29 3.30 4.96
C SER A 214 -8.30 3.74 3.90
N LYS A 215 -9.38 4.44 4.27
CA LYS A 215 -10.32 5.04 3.30
C LYS A 215 -9.66 6.11 2.44
N TYR A 216 -8.84 6.96 3.04
CA TYR A 216 -8.07 7.98 2.32
C TYR A 216 -7.01 7.35 1.41
N VAL A 217 -6.30 6.34 1.94
CA VAL A 217 -5.29 5.60 1.16
C VAL A 217 -5.96 4.89 -0.04
N LYS A 218 -7.15 4.29 0.14
CA LYS A 218 -7.96 3.71 -0.95
C LYS A 218 -8.31 4.75 -2.01
N VAL A 219 -8.77 5.93 -1.62
CA VAL A 219 -9.12 7.01 -2.57
C VAL A 219 -7.90 7.43 -3.39
N ILE A 220 -6.74 7.59 -2.77
CA ILE A 220 -5.48 7.91 -3.46
C ILE A 220 -5.09 6.78 -4.42
N GLY A 221 -5.15 5.53 -3.98
CA GLY A 221 -4.90 4.36 -4.81
C GLY A 221 -5.83 4.31 -6.03
N GLN A 222 -7.13 4.49 -5.81
CA GLN A 222 -8.15 4.40 -6.87
C GLN A 222 -7.96 5.48 -7.92
N ALA A 223 -7.58 6.70 -7.50
CA ALA A 223 -7.33 7.79 -8.42
C ALA A 223 -6.23 7.47 -9.47
N ILE A 224 -5.20 6.69 -9.11
CA ILE A 224 -4.18 6.27 -10.06
C ILE A 224 -4.77 5.33 -11.11
N PHE A 225 -5.56 4.33 -10.70
CA PHE A 225 -6.23 3.44 -11.65
C PHE A 225 -7.20 4.20 -12.57
N ASP A 226 -7.96 5.13 -12.02
CA ASP A 226 -8.90 5.96 -12.77
C ASP A 226 -8.16 6.81 -13.83
N ILE A 227 -7.11 7.53 -13.42
CA ILE A 227 -6.31 8.39 -14.32
C ILE A 227 -5.68 7.55 -15.45
N ILE A 228 -5.04 6.43 -15.12
CA ILE A 228 -4.39 5.60 -16.14
C ILE A 228 -5.43 4.98 -17.11
N THR A 229 -6.63 4.67 -16.61
CA THR A 229 -7.74 4.22 -17.45
C THR A 229 -8.22 5.33 -18.41
N ASP A 230 -8.40 6.55 -17.89
CA ASP A 230 -8.88 7.70 -18.67
C ASP A 230 -7.86 8.15 -19.73
N GLU A 231 -6.58 8.24 -19.36
CA GLU A 231 -5.48 8.63 -20.26
C GLU A 231 -5.07 7.50 -21.23
N LYS A 232 -5.53 6.26 -20.98
CA LYS A 232 -5.15 5.05 -21.71
C LYS A 232 -3.63 4.80 -21.76
N ASP A 233 -2.91 5.28 -20.75
CA ASP A 233 -1.47 5.05 -20.60
C ASP A 233 -1.18 3.68 -19.97
N PHE A 234 -1.38 2.63 -20.75
CA PHE A 234 -1.13 1.26 -20.28
C PHE A 234 0.35 0.93 -20.08
N SER A 235 1.25 1.91 -20.23
CA SER A 235 2.68 1.77 -19.92
C SER A 235 3.04 2.15 -18.48
N PHE A 236 2.14 2.83 -17.76
CA PHE A 236 2.40 3.28 -16.40
C PHE A 236 2.63 2.11 -15.43
N ALA A 237 3.78 2.15 -14.76
CA ALA A 237 4.15 1.23 -13.70
C ALA A 237 4.93 1.96 -12.61
N LEU A 238 4.66 1.63 -11.36
CA LEU A 238 5.44 2.09 -10.22
C LEU A 238 6.85 1.52 -10.29
N GLN A 239 7.85 2.38 -10.11
CA GLN A 239 9.25 2.00 -10.10
C GLN A 239 9.53 1.08 -8.92
N GLN A 240 10.05 -0.12 -9.21
CA GLN A 240 10.37 -1.09 -8.16
C GLN A 240 11.40 -0.56 -7.17
N VAL A 241 11.14 -0.83 -5.90
CA VAL A 241 12.05 -0.49 -4.81
C VAL A 241 13.18 -1.53 -4.74
N ASN A 242 14.41 -1.06 -4.81
CA ASN A 242 15.61 -1.80 -4.47
C ASN A 242 16.27 -1.19 -3.23
N ARG A 243 17.31 -1.83 -2.71
CA ARG A 243 17.95 -1.35 -1.46
C ARG A 243 18.53 0.07 -1.60
N ASP A 244 19.08 0.41 -2.75
CA ASP A 244 19.77 1.68 -2.97
C ASP A 244 18.79 2.83 -3.10
N ASN A 245 17.73 2.68 -3.91
CA ASN A 245 16.70 3.70 -4.03
C ASN A 245 15.88 3.82 -2.74
N TYR A 246 15.60 2.72 -2.03
CA TYR A 246 14.91 2.78 -0.75
C TYR A 246 15.70 3.57 0.29
N THR A 247 17.02 3.34 0.34
CA THR A 247 17.94 4.07 1.23
C THR A 247 17.92 5.57 0.93
N LYS A 248 17.90 5.96 -0.35
CA LYS A 248 17.77 7.37 -0.76
C LYS A 248 16.41 7.95 -0.36
N ASN A 249 15.33 7.21 -0.61
CA ASN A 249 13.96 7.62 -0.29
C ASN A 249 13.79 7.83 1.23
N LEU A 250 14.41 7.00 2.07
CA LEU A 250 14.41 7.20 3.53
C LEU A 250 15.10 8.51 3.93
N ALA A 251 16.22 8.85 3.29
CA ALA A 251 16.94 10.09 3.56
C ALA A 251 16.14 11.33 3.10
N GLU A 252 15.42 11.24 1.99
CA GLU A 252 14.51 12.29 1.52
C GLU A 252 13.29 12.44 2.42
N LEU A 253 12.66 11.33 2.80
CA LEU A 253 11.51 11.32 3.71
C LEU A 253 11.86 12.01 5.04
N LYS A 254 13.05 11.76 5.58
CA LYS A 254 13.56 12.43 6.78
C LYS A 254 13.71 13.95 6.60
N LYS A 255 14.02 14.43 5.40
CA LYS A 255 14.17 15.86 5.08
C LYS A 255 12.83 16.57 4.87
N LYS A 256 11.82 15.88 4.34
CA LYS A 256 10.52 16.50 3.96
C LYS A 256 9.73 17.02 5.17
N GLY A 257 9.98 16.53 6.38
CA GLY A 257 9.64 17.21 7.64
C GLY A 257 8.16 17.41 7.96
N TYR A 258 7.23 16.92 7.13
CA TYR A 258 5.79 17.01 7.37
C TYR A 258 5.28 16.01 8.42
#